data_AF-A0A838GK69-F1
#
_entry.id   AF-A0A838GK69-F1
#
_cell.length_a   1.000
_cell.length_b   1.000
_cell.length_c   1.000
_cell.angle_alpha   90.00
_cell.angle_beta   90.00
_cell.angle_gamma   90.00
#
_symmetry.space_group_name_H-M   'P 1'
#
loop_
_entity.id
_entity.type
_entity.pdbx_description
1 polymer ?
#
loop_
_entity_poly.entity_id
_entity_poly.type
_entity_poly.pdbx_seq_one_letter_code
_entity_poly.pdbx_strand_id
1 'polypeptide(L)'
;MSSLSYRKRPVSRGPLASRALNPVAAMRSFLMLLWIEIKRSQGFWLLPLLVGLGIFAAFYRDQDGVVLWQDLNFSTLRSYAVIAPLTAAFAAWLADRDRRRRMRDLAHSLSIAPLRRDLLTLGIASLWGMIGYAIVAVWFAWKGVSEATWGGPDLGLILAGALAIVFFAGIGGLVGSLVPSKFSPILALGVTFLLTMMFSYSSEHPLKLLMPWGLTTASGSDIYYDLLYVRESLVWLAGLLAAVIAITALARKRGAVAWTGLAASVLLAGIGAVPLIRQDSAPSGANVRIAAFDWSCAAESGIEVCLHPAYEAKLDDVSD
;
A
#
# COMPACT_ATOMS: atom_id res chain seq x y z
N MET A 1 -55.22 12.19 49.31
CA MET A 1 -53.79 12.19 49.69
C MET A 1 -53.34 10.74 49.80
N SER A 2 -52.74 10.19 48.75
CA SER A 2 -52.21 8.82 48.70
C SER A 2 -50.74 8.88 48.28
N SER A 3 -49.84 8.66 49.24
CA SER A 3 -48.40 8.72 49.04
C SER A 3 -47.90 7.41 48.42
N LEU A 4 -47.48 7.47 47.15
CA LEU A 4 -46.79 6.39 46.48
C LEU A 4 -45.34 6.33 46.97
N SER A 5 -45.05 5.35 47.82
CA SER A 5 -43.71 4.99 48.29
C SER A 5 -42.89 4.40 47.14
N TYR A 6 -41.94 5.17 46.62
CA TYR A 6 -41.02 4.74 45.57
C TYR A 6 -39.86 3.93 46.19
N ARG A 7 -40.02 2.61 46.26
CA ARG A 7 -38.99 1.69 46.75
C ARG A 7 -37.86 1.55 45.72
N LYS A 8 -36.77 2.31 45.89
CA LYS A 8 -35.51 2.14 45.15
C LYS A 8 -34.99 0.71 45.34
N ARG A 9 -34.96 -0.10 44.27
CA ARG A 9 -34.22 -1.37 44.27
C ARG A 9 -32.72 -1.07 44.16
N PRO A 10 -31.86 -1.68 44.99
CA PRO A 10 -30.43 -1.57 44.84
C PRO A 10 -30.01 -2.26 43.53
N VAL A 11 -29.37 -1.52 42.63
CA VAL A 11 -28.68 -2.07 41.46
C VAL A 11 -27.45 -2.79 41.97
N SER A 12 -27.52 -4.13 42.05
CA SER A 12 -26.37 -4.97 42.35
C SER A 12 -25.36 -4.83 41.21
N ARG A 13 -24.34 -3.99 41.40
CA ARG A 13 -23.14 -4.00 40.56
C ARG A 13 -22.35 -5.27 40.90
N GLY A 14 -22.68 -6.36 40.21
CA GLY A 14 -21.83 -7.55 40.21
C GLY A 14 -20.42 -7.17 39.72
N PRO A 15 -19.37 -7.80 40.27
CA PRO A 15 -18.01 -7.55 39.83
C PRO A 15 -17.93 -7.91 38.34
N LEU A 16 -17.59 -6.94 37.51
CA LEU A 16 -17.23 -7.13 36.10
C LEU A 16 -15.94 -7.94 36.08
N ALA A 17 -16.07 -9.24 36.29
CA ALA A 17 -15.02 -10.21 36.05
C ALA A 17 -14.52 -9.98 34.63
N SER A 18 -13.22 -9.72 34.54
CA SER A 18 -12.43 -9.61 33.33
C SER A 18 -12.70 -10.84 32.45
N ARG A 19 -13.70 -10.74 31.56
CA ARG A 19 -13.87 -11.65 30.44
C ARG A 19 -12.60 -11.51 29.61
N ALA A 20 -11.69 -12.48 29.75
CA ALA A 20 -10.65 -12.73 28.78
C ALA A 20 -11.36 -12.85 27.43
N LEU A 21 -11.28 -11.79 26.62
CA LEU A 21 -11.89 -11.76 25.30
C LEU A 21 -11.23 -12.86 24.48
N ASN A 22 -11.99 -13.90 24.14
CA ASN A 22 -11.52 -14.92 23.21
C ASN A 22 -11.14 -14.21 21.90
N PRO A 23 -9.87 -14.27 21.47
CA PRO A 23 -9.38 -13.52 20.31
C PRO A 23 -10.12 -13.91 19.03
N VAL A 24 -10.55 -15.17 18.93
CA VAL A 24 -11.35 -15.68 17.80
C VAL A 24 -12.73 -15.04 17.78
N ALA A 25 -13.39 -14.90 18.93
CA ALA A 25 -14.69 -14.24 19.02
C ALA A 25 -14.58 -12.74 18.69
N ALA A 26 -13.52 -12.07 19.17
CA ALA A 26 -13.25 -10.67 18.87
C ALA A 26 -12.99 -10.44 17.36
N MET A 27 -12.21 -11.32 16.74
CA MET A 27 -11.95 -11.33 15.28
C MET A 27 -13.25 -11.52 14.50
N ARG A 28 -14.07 -12.53 14.85
CA ARG A 28 -15.35 -12.79 14.17
C ARG A 28 -16.30 -11.60 14.24
N SER A 29 -16.43 -10.97 15.41
CA SER A 29 -17.24 -9.74 15.55
C SER A 29 -16.67 -8.60 14.72
N PHE A 30 -15.34 -8.47 14.61
CA PHE A 30 -14.72 -7.45 13.77
C PHE A 30 -15.00 -7.69 12.29
N LEU A 31 -14.85 -8.92 11.80
CA LEU A 31 -15.14 -9.30 10.43
C LEU A 31 -16.62 -9.09 10.07
N MET A 32 -17.53 -9.42 10.98
CA MET A 32 -18.96 -9.19 10.75
C MET A 32 -19.27 -7.69 10.63
N LEU A 33 -18.67 -6.85 11.47
CA LEU A 33 -18.81 -5.39 11.38
C LEU A 33 -18.23 -4.85 10.08
N LEU A 34 -17.04 -5.34 9.69
CA LEU A 34 -16.39 -4.98 8.44
C LEU A 34 -17.26 -5.35 7.23
N TRP A 35 -17.83 -6.55 7.23
CA TRP A 35 -18.75 -7.01 6.18
C TRP A 35 -20.00 -6.12 6.04
N ILE A 36 -20.62 -5.74 7.16
CA ILE A 36 -21.78 -4.84 7.16
C ILE A 36 -21.40 -3.49 6.57
N GLU A 37 -20.26 -2.94 6.97
CA GLU A 37 -19.84 -1.62 6.49
C GLU A 37 -19.37 -1.67 5.03
N ILE A 38 -18.80 -2.77 4.54
CA ILE A 38 -18.51 -2.99 3.11
C ILE A 38 -19.78 -2.87 2.29
N LYS A 39 -20.86 -3.57 2.67
CA LYS A 39 -22.16 -3.49 1.96
C LYS A 39 -22.75 -2.08 1.96
N ARG A 40 -22.43 -1.28 2.96
CA ARG A 40 -22.88 0.12 3.09
C ARG A 40 -21.94 1.11 2.40
N SER A 41 -20.72 0.70 2.09
CA SER A 41 -19.68 1.57 1.55
C SER A 41 -19.95 1.88 0.08
N GLN A 42 -19.70 3.12 -0.31
CA GLN A 42 -19.78 3.56 -1.71
C GLN A 42 -18.48 3.23 -2.49
N GLY A 43 -17.60 2.40 -1.93
CA GLY A 43 -16.28 2.10 -2.51
C GLY A 43 -16.37 1.39 -3.87
N PHE A 44 -17.45 0.65 -4.13
CA PHE A 44 -17.71 0.07 -5.45
C PHE A 44 -17.70 1.11 -6.57
N TRP A 45 -18.25 2.31 -6.32
CA TRP A 45 -18.27 3.41 -7.29
C TRP A 45 -16.91 4.06 -7.51
N LEU A 46 -15.97 3.85 -6.59
CA LEU A 46 -14.60 4.33 -6.72
C LEU A 46 -13.76 3.41 -7.62
N LEU A 47 -14.14 2.14 -7.77
CA LEU A 47 -13.36 1.15 -8.52
C LEU A 47 -13.09 1.55 -9.98
N PRO A 48 -14.07 2.00 -10.79
CA PRO A 48 -13.78 2.38 -12.18
C PRO A 48 -12.73 3.49 -12.27
N LEU A 49 -12.75 4.43 -11.32
CA LEU A 49 -11.78 5.51 -11.24
C LEU A 49 -10.39 4.99 -10.86
N LEU A 50 -10.29 4.12 -9.84
CA LEU A 50 -9.01 3.52 -9.42
C LEU A 50 -8.39 2.68 -10.52
N VAL A 51 -9.19 1.86 -11.19
CA VAL A 51 -8.73 0.98 -12.27
C VAL A 51 -8.36 1.80 -13.50
N GLY A 52 -9.23 2.69 -13.96
CA GLY A 52 -8.98 3.50 -15.15
C GLY A 52 -7.74 4.39 -15.01
N LEU A 53 -7.61 5.10 -13.88
CA LEU A 53 -6.43 5.92 -13.63
C LEU A 53 -5.18 5.09 -13.30
N GLY A 54 -5.34 3.93 -12.65
CA GLY A 54 -4.26 3.00 -12.38
C GLY A 54 -3.65 2.44 -13.66
N ILE A 55 -4.49 1.98 -14.61
CA ILE A 55 -4.05 1.54 -15.94
C ILE A 55 -3.41 2.70 -16.71
N PHE A 56 -4.02 3.89 -16.68
CA PHE A 56 -3.48 5.07 -17.36
C PHE A 56 -2.09 5.47 -16.82
N ALA A 57 -1.91 5.47 -15.50
CA ALA A 57 -0.63 5.79 -14.87
C ALA A 57 0.43 4.72 -15.10
N ALA A 58 -0.01 3.46 -15.25
CA ALA A 58 0.84 2.32 -15.55
C ALA A 58 1.13 2.14 -17.04
N PHE A 59 0.48 2.94 -17.90
CA PHE A 59 0.60 2.81 -19.35
C PHE A 59 2.02 3.16 -19.77
N TYR A 60 2.82 2.11 -19.95
CA TYR A 60 4.17 2.19 -20.50
C TYR A 60 4.07 2.19 -22.02
N ARG A 61 4.92 2.99 -22.66
CA ARG A 61 4.99 3.10 -24.10
C ARG A 61 6.02 2.07 -24.55
N ASP A 62 5.57 0.91 -25.02
CA ASP A 62 6.43 -0.12 -25.60
C ASP A 62 7.22 0.54 -26.75
N GLN A 63 8.51 0.81 -26.55
CA GLN A 63 9.32 1.53 -27.56
C GLN A 63 9.97 0.58 -28.57
N ASP A 64 10.17 -0.70 -28.22
CA ASP A 64 11.03 -1.60 -28.99
C ASP A 64 10.34 -2.89 -29.45
N GLY A 65 9.00 -2.98 -29.30
CA GLY A 65 8.21 -4.15 -29.76
C GLY A 65 8.43 -5.45 -28.97
N VAL A 66 9.33 -5.44 -27.98
CA VAL A 66 9.55 -6.55 -27.04
C VAL A 66 8.86 -6.24 -25.71
N VAL A 67 8.00 -7.15 -25.26
CA VAL A 67 7.30 -7.02 -23.98
C VAL A 67 8.00 -7.89 -22.94
N LEU A 68 8.44 -7.29 -21.84
CA LEU A 68 9.14 -7.97 -20.75
C LEU A 68 8.25 -8.07 -19.51
N TRP A 69 8.32 -9.19 -18.78
CA TRP A 69 7.62 -9.33 -17.50
C TRP A 69 8.06 -8.28 -16.47
N GLN A 70 9.34 -7.90 -16.47
CA GLN A 70 9.85 -6.86 -15.57
C GLN A 70 9.18 -5.50 -15.81
N ASP A 71 9.01 -5.08 -17.07
CA ASP A 71 8.31 -3.84 -17.41
C ASP A 71 6.85 -3.88 -16.94
N LEU A 72 6.18 -5.01 -17.12
CA LEU A 72 4.80 -5.20 -16.66
C LEU A 72 4.69 -5.19 -15.13
N ASN A 73 5.67 -5.77 -14.43
CA ASN A 73 5.75 -5.71 -12.96
C ASN A 73 5.96 -4.26 -12.50
N PHE A 74 6.80 -3.48 -13.17
CA PHE A 74 7.00 -2.06 -12.87
C PHE A 74 5.80 -1.19 -13.22
N SER A 75 5.15 -1.42 -14.36
CA SER A 75 3.88 -0.79 -14.71
C SER A 75 2.83 -1.06 -13.64
N THR A 76 2.69 -2.32 -13.23
CA THR A 76 1.80 -2.71 -12.15
C THR A 76 2.15 -1.97 -10.87
N LEU A 77 3.43 -1.91 -10.49
CA LEU A 77 3.87 -1.14 -9.34
C LEU A 77 3.44 0.32 -9.51
N ARG A 78 3.87 1.02 -10.57
CA ARG A 78 3.60 2.45 -10.85
C ARG A 78 2.13 2.85 -10.73
N SER A 79 1.18 1.96 -11.03
CA SER A 79 -0.25 2.22 -10.82
C SER A 79 -0.58 2.66 -9.38
N TYR A 80 0.20 2.20 -8.38
CA TYR A 80 0.05 2.60 -6.98
C TYR A 80 0.18 4.11 -6.77
N ALA A 81 0.96 4.81 -7.60
CA ALA A 81 1.21 6.23 -7.45
C ALA A 81 -0.06 7.08 -7.56
N VAL A 82 -1.08 6.57 -8.26
CA VAL A 82 -2.40 7.20 -8.35
C VAL A 82 -3.42 6.51 -7.45
N ILE A 83 -3.39 5.18 -7.36
CA ILE A 83 -4.33 4.42 -6.53
C ILE A 83 -4.16 4.75 -5.04
N ALA A 84 -2.93 4.87 -4.54
CA ALA A 84 -2.66 5.08 -3.13
C ALA A 84 -3.15 6.45 -2.62
N PRO A 85 -2.88 7.60 -3.30
CA PRO A 85 -3.45 8.88 -2.91
C PRO A 85 -4.98 8.95 -2.97
N LEU A 86 -5.60 8.34 -3.99
CA LEU A 86 -7.06 8.25 -4.08
C LEU A 86 -7.65 7.42 -2.93
N THR A 87 -6.99 6.32 -2.57
CA THR A 87 -7.37 5.51 -1.42
C THR A 87 -7.22 6.27 -0.11
N ALA A 88 -6.18 7.09 0.03
CA ALA A 88 -5.99 7.99 1.17
C ALA A 88 -7.11 9.03 1.27
N ALA A 89 -7.49 9.65 0.15
CA ALA A 89 -8.61 10.59 0.08
C ALA A 89 -9.93 9.92 0.50
N PHE A 90 -10.16 8.69 0.04
CA PHE A 90 -11.32 7.89 0.41
C PHE A 90 -11.31 7.53 1.91
N ALA A 91 -10.16 7.14 2.46
CA ALA A 91 -10.00 6.87 3.89
C ALA A 91 -10.31 8.11 4.75
N ALA A 92 -9.80 9.28 4.35
CA ALA A 92 -10.11 10.55 5.00
C ALA A 92 -11.60 10.89 4.92
N TRP A 93 -12.21 10.65 3.76
CA TRP A 93 -13.64 10.87 3.56
C TRP A 93 -14.50 9.95 4.44
N LEU A 94 -14.12 8.68 4.60
CA LEU A 94 -14.80 7.75 5.51
C LEU A 94 -14.62 8.18 6.97
N ALA A 95 -13.41 8.57 7.39
CA ALA A 95 -13.13 9.02 8.76
C ALA A 95 -13.92 10.30 9.14
N ASP A 96 -14.19 11.18 8.18
CA ASP A 96 -14.99 12.39 8.38
C ASP A 96 -16.51 12.15 8.29
N ARG A 97 -16.97 10.99 7.79
CA ARG A 97 -18.39 10.71 7.51
C ARG A 97 -19.29 10.90 8.74
N ASP A 98 -18.90 10.37 9.89
CA ASP A 98 -19.68 10.44 11.13
C ASP A 98 -19.81 11.87 11.65
N ARG A 99 -18.77 12.69 11.44
CA ARG A 99 -18.76 14.11 11.77
C ARG A 99 -19.69 14.89 10.85
N ARG A 100 -19.63 14.66 9.52
CA ARG A 100 -20.52 15.31 8.55
C ARG A 100 -21.99 15.01 8.80
N ARG A 101 -22.32 13.80 9.25
CA ARG A 101 -23.70 13.38 9.55
C ARG A 101 -24.18 13.79 10.95
N ARG A 102 -23.38 14.55 11.71
CA ARG A 102 -23.65 14.93 13.12
C ARG A 102 -23.98 13.73 14.01
N MET A 103 -23.46 12.55 13.65
CA MET A 103 -23.71 11.31 14.39
C MET A 103 -22.69 11.11 15.52
N ARG A 104 -21.76 12.04 15.73
CA ARG A 104 -20.71 11.94 16.75
C ARG A 104 -21.27 11.73 18.16
N ASP A 105 -22.36 12.42 18.49
CA ASP A 105 -22.99 12.31 19.82
C ASP A 105 -23.63 10.93 20.04
N LEU A 106 -24.25 10.35 18.99
CA LEU A 106 -24.71 8.95 19.00
C LEU A 106 -23.54 7.96 18.94
N ALA A 107 -22.43 8.35 18.32
CA ALA A 107 -21.25 7.52 18.24
C ALA A 107 -20.56 7.43 19.62
N HIS A 108 -20.71 8.43 20.49
CA HIS A 108 -20.23 8.38 21.87
C HIS A 108 -21.07 7.46 22.77
N SER A 109 -22.33 7.17 22.41
CA SER A 109 -23.17 6.20 23.14
C SER A 109 -22.98 4.75 22.67
N LEU A 110 -22.37 4.54 21.51
CA LEU A 110 -21.95 3.20 21.04
C LEU A 110 -20.78 2.68 21.87
N SER A 111 -20.88 1.43 22.36
CA SER A 111 -19.88 0.76 23.19
C SER A 111 -18.58 0.36 22.47
N ILE A 112 -18.42 0.75 21.20
CA ILE A 112 -17.24 0.41 20.38
C ILE A 112 -16.11 1.40 20.67
N ALA A 113 -14.94 0.89 21.05
CA ALA A 113 -13.74 1.69 21.30
C ALA A 113 -13.32 2.54 20.08
N PRO A 114 -12.85 3.80 20.27
CA PRO A 114 -12.48 4.70 19.16
C PRO A 114 -11.47 4.11 18.18
N LEU A 115 -10.41 3.47 18.70
CA LEU A 115 -9.37 2.86 17.87
C LEU A 115 -9.93 1.75 16.96
N ARG A 116 -10.89 0.97 17.45
CA ARG A 116 -11.52 -0.10 16.65
C ARG A 116 -12.29 0.47 15.46
N ARG A 117 -12.88 1.66 15.59
CA ARG A 117 -13.56 2.34 14.48
C ARG A 117 -12.58 2.86 13.45
N ASP A 118 -11.47 3.45 13.90
CA ASP A 118 -10.41 3.91 12.99
C ASP A 118 -9.81 2.74 12.21
N LEU A 119 -9.60 1.58 12.86
CA LEU A 119 -9.13 0.35 12.19
C LEU A 119 -10.15 -0.22 11.21
N LEU A 120 -11.46 -0.13 11.49
CA LEU A 120 -12.50 -0.53 10.52
C LEU A 120 -12.48 0.38 9.29
N THR A 121 -12.38 1.69 9.50
CA THR A 121 -12.24 2.69 8.41
C THR A 121 -11.02 2.40 7.56
N LEU A 122 -9.87 2.15 8.19
CA LEU A 122 -8.64 1.77 7.52
C LEU A 122 -8.82 0.48 6.71
N GLY A 123 -9.40 -0.56 7.32
CA GLY A 123 -9.61 -1.85 6.68
C GLY A 123 -10.50 -1.76 5.43
N ILE A 124 -11.56 -0.95 5.47
CA ILE A 124 -12.47 -0.77 4.33
C ILE A 124 -11.81 0.04 3.22
N ALA A 125 -11.14 1.14 3.55
CA ALA A 125 -10.44 1.93 2.55
C ALA A 125 -9.33 1.11 1.86
N SER A 126 -8.54 0.40 2.67
CA SER A 126 -7.48 -0.49 2.19
C SER A 126 -8.02 -1.59 1.29
N LEU A 127 -9.14 -2.21 1.67
CA LEU A 127 -9.78 -3.26 0.87
C LEU A 127 -10.15 -2.76 -0.53
N TRP A 128 -10.83 -1.63 -0.64
CA TRP A 128 -11.22 -1.09 -1.96
C TRP A 128 -10.02 -0.65 -2.80
N GLY A 129 -9.01 -0.03 -2.16
CA GLY A 129 -7.75 0.31 -2.84
C GLY A 129 -7.02 -0.93 -3.36
N MET A 130 -6.95 -1.99 -2.54
CA MET A 130 -6.34 -3.26 -2.91
C MET A 130 -7.12 -3.98 -4.02
N ILE A 131 -8.46 -3.95 -4.01
CA ILE A 131 -9.26 -4.54 -5.09
C ILE A 131 -8.96 -3.81 -6.42
N GLY A 132 -8.94 -2.47 -6.41
CA GLY A 132 -8.59 -1.69 -7.59
C GLY A 132 -7.20 -2.03 -8.11
N TYR A 133 -6.21 -2.10 -7.22
CA TYR A 133 -4.84 -2.49 -7.56
C TYR A 133 -4.73 -3.93 -8.07
N ALA A 134 -5.44 -4.87 -7.46
CA ALA A 134 -5.47 -6.27 -7.88
C ALA A 134 -6.05 -6.42 -9.30
N ILE A 135 -7.09 -5.66 -9.65
CA ILE A 135 -7.64 -5.65 -11.01
C ILE A 135 -6.58 -5.16 -12.01
N VAL A 136 -5.84 -4.10 -11.67
CA VAL A 136 -4.73 -3.61 -12.53
C VAL A 136 -3.61 -4.65 -12.64
N ALA A 137 -3.23 -5.29 -11.53
CA ALA A 137 -2.23 -6.35 -11.53
C ALA A 137 -2.65 -7.56 -12.38
N VAL A 138 -3.93 -7.97 -12.30
CA VAL A 138 -4.48 -9.05 -13.14
C VAL A 138 -4.46 -8.66 -14.62
N TRP A 139 -4.77 -7.41 -14.96
CA TRP A 139 -4.69 -6.92 -16.34
C TRP A 139 -3.27 -7.03 -16.91
N PHE A 140 -2.26 -6.56 -16.18
CA PHE A 140 -0.86 -6.67 -16.62
C PHE A 140 -0.34 -8.10 -16.59
N ALA A 141 -0.75 -8.92 -15.62
CA ALA A 141 -0.41 -10.34 -15.61
C ALA A 141 -1.01 -11.06 -16.84
N TRP A 142 -2.24 -10.72 -17.22
CA TRP A 142 -2.84 -11.24 -18.45
C TRP A 142 -2.05 -10.82 -19.69
N LYS A 143 -1.67 -9.53 -19.81
CA LYS A 143 -0.78 -9.05 -20.88
C LYS A 143 0.57 -9.80 -20.89
N GLY A 144 1.12 -10.08 -19.72
CA GLY A 144 2.38 -10.81 -19.59
C GLY A 144 2.29 -12.25 -20.07
N VAL A 145 1.21 -12.95 -19.74
CA VAL A 145 0.99 -14.33 -20.22
C VAL A 145 0.76 -14.35 -21.74
N SER A 146 0.17 -13.32 -22.33
CA SER A 146 -0.13 -13.29 -23.76
C SER A 146 1.01 -12.79 -24.65
N GLU A 147 1.85 -11.88 -24.16
CA GLU A 147 2.78 -11.12 -25.00
C GLU A 147 4.23 -11.13 -24.51
N ALA A 148 4.51 -11.47 -23.24
CA ALA A 148 5.85 -11.32 -22.71
C ALA A 148 6.81 -12.42 -23.21
N THR A 149 7.99 -12.01 -23.68
CA THR A 149 9.00 -12.91 -24.23
C THR A 149 9.91 -13.52 -23.16
N TRP A 150 10.06 -12.85 -22.00
CA TRP A 150 10.96 -13.31 -20.94
C TRP A 150 10.59 -12.83 -19.54
N GLY A 151 10.96 -13.64 -18.54
CA GLY A 151 10.78 -13.37 -17.12
C GLY A 151 9.51 -13.98 -16.53
N GLY A 152 9.07 -13.46 -15.37
CA GLY A 152 7.84 -13.89 -14.72
C GLY A 152 7.25 -12.85 -13.76
N PRO A 153 6.06 -13.13 -13.21
CA PRO A 153 5.41 -12.22 -12.26
C PRO A 153 6.20 -12.14 -10.94
N ASP A 154 6.50 -10.92 -10.49
CA ASP A 154 7.15 -10.68 -9.20
C ASP A 154 6.10 -10.32 -8.14
N LEU A 155 5.78 -11.29 -7.28
CA LEU A 155 4.83 -11.09 -6.19
C LEU A 155 5.33 -10.13 -5.11
N GLY A 156 6.64 -10.01 -4.91
CA GLY A 156 7.22 -9.09 -3.94
C GLY A 156 6.98 -7.63 -4.32
N LEU A 157 7.16 -7.29 -5.61
CA LEU A 157 6.83 -5.97 -6.16
C LEU A 157 5.34 -5.66 -6.02
N ILE A 158 4.48 -6.62 -6.38
CA ILE A 158 3.03 -6.48 -6.24
C ILE A 158 2.65 -6.26 -4.76
N LEU A 159 3.26 -7.01 -3.84
CA LEU A 159 3.04 -6.84 -2.41
C LEU A 159 3.52 -5.47 -1.90
N ALA A 160 4.63 -4.95 -2.43
CA ALA A 160 5.13 -3.62 -2.06
C ALA A 160 4.14 -2.52 -2.46
N GLY A 161 3.59 -2.58 -3.67
CA GLY A 161 2.53 -1.68 -4.13
C GLY A 161 1.26 -1.78 -3.28
N ALA A 162 0.82 -3.01 -2.98
CA ALA A 162 -0.34 -3.24 -2.12
C ALA A 162 -0.13 -2.68 -0.70
N LEU A 163 1.03 -2.92 -0.09
CA LEU A 163 1.36 -2.45 1.26
C LEU A 163 1.47 -0.93 1.31
N ALA A 164 2.01 -0.30 0.25
CA ALA A 164 2.00 1.16 0.12
C ALA A 164 0.57 1.70 0.11
N ILE A 165 -0.36 1.10 -0.64
CA ILE A 165 -1.77 1.53 -0.64
C ILE A 165 -2.37 1.51 0.77
N VAL A 166 -2.11 0.47 1.56
CA VAL A 166 -2.57 0.38 2.96
C VAL A 166 -1.95 1.46 3.83
N PHE A 167 -0.65 1.70 3.69
CA PHE A 167 0.07 2.76 4.39
C PHE A 167 -0.53 4.15 4.10
N PHE A 168 -0.75 4.46 2.82
CA PHE A 168 -1.36 5.71 2.37
C PHE A 168 -2.82 5.85 2.84
N ALA A 169 -3.59 4.76 2.81
CA ALA A 169 -4.93 4.73 3.42
C ALA A 169 -4.87 5.08 4.92
N GLY A 170 -3.85 4.61 5.63
CA GLY A 170 -3.56 4.97 7.02
C GLY A 170 -3.34 6.47 7.20
N ILE A 171 -2.47 7.08 6.39
CA ILE A 171 -2.23 8.53 6.43
C ILE A 171 -3.54 9.28 6.21
N GLY A 172 -4.31 8.90 5.19
CA GLY A 172 -5.60 9.51 4.90
C GLY A 172 -6.59 9.41 6.05
N GLY A 173 -6.71 8.23 6.65
CA GLY A 173 -7.54 8.02 7.84
C GLY A 173 -7.12 8.90 9.02
N LEU A 174 -5.81 9.01 9.26
CA LEU A 174 -5.25 9.88 10.30
C LEU A 174 -5.60 11.35 10.03
N VAL A 175 -5.38 11.85 8.81
CA VAL A 175 -5.74 13.22 8.40
C VAL A 175 -7.23 13.49 8.58
N GLY A 176 -8.11 12.59 8.12
CA GLY A 176 -9.56 12.74 8.28
C GLY A 176 -10.00 12.75 9.75
N SER A 177 -9.30 12.00 10.59
CA SER A 177 -9.57 11.91 12.03
C SER A 177 -9.14 13.16 12.81
N LEU A 178 -8.00 13.76 12.43
CA LEU A 178 -7.38 14.87 13.15
C LEU A 178 -7.83 16.24 12.65
N VAL A 179 -8.13 16.38 11.35
CA VAL A 179 -8.48 17.67 10.76
C VAL A 179 -10.01 17.79 10.68
N PRO A 180 -10.65 18.67 11.49
CA PRO A 180 -12.09 18.84 11.54
C PRO A 180 -12.63 19.70 10.38
N SER A 181 -12.39 19.27 9.14
CA SER A 181 -12.75 20.04 7.96
C SER A 181 -13.36 19.19 6.84
N LYS A 182 -14.31 19.80 6.10
CA LYS A 182 -14.84 19.27 4.83
C LYS A 182 -13.76 19.10 3.77
N PHE A 183 -12.62 19.78 3.93
CA PHE A 183 -11.47 19.72 3.04
C PHE A 183 -10.49 18.57 3.38
N SER A 184 -10.76 17.77 4.41
CA SER A 184 -9.88 16.67 4.80
C SER A 184 -9.60 15.63 3.70
N PRO A 185 -10.54 15.25 2.80
CA PRO A 185 -10.23 14.34 1.69
C PRO A 185 -9.28 14.95 0.68
N ILE A 186 -9.44 16.24 0.36
CA ILE A 186 -8.59 16.97 -0.59
C ILE A 186 -7.20 17.16 0.01
N LEU A 187 -7.11 17.48 1.30
CA LEU A 187 -5.84 17.59 2.00
C LEU A 187 -5.10 16.24 2.03
N ALA A 188 -5.81 15.15 2.34
CA ALA A 188 -5.24 13.81 2.31
C ALA A 188 -4.73 13.45 0.90
N LEU A 189 -5.54 13.71 -0.14
CA LEU A 189 -5.13 13.52 -1.53
C LEU A 189 -3.86 14.32 -1.86
N GLY A 190 -3.86 15.61 -1.57
CA GLY A 190 -2.74 16.51 -1.87
C GLY A 190 -1.45 16.10 -1.15
N VAL A 191 -1.50 15.85 0.16
CA VAL A 191 -0.33 15.43 0.95
C VAL A 191 0.24 14.12 0.43
N THR A 192 -0.62 13.13 0.17
CA THR A 192 -0.17 11.80 -0.26
C THR A 192 0.31 11.78 -1.71
N PHE A 193 -0.32 12.56 -2.58
CA PHE A 193 0.14 12.77 -3.95
C PHE A 193 1.50 13.48 -3.98
N LEU A 194 1.67 14.56 -3.20
CA LEU A 194 2.96 15.26 -3.08
C LEU A 194 4.06 14.36 -2.51
N LEU A 195 3.76 13.56 -1.49
CA LEU A 195 4.70 12.56 -0.97
C LEU A 195 5.13 11.61 -2.10
N THR A 196 4.18 11.06 -2.84
CA THR A 196 4.48 10.17 -3.97
C THR A 196 5.37 10.88 -5.01
N MET A 197 5.01 12.09 -5.43
CA MET A 197 5.74 12.86 -6.44
C MET A 197 7.13 13.27 -6.00
N MET A 198 7.32 13.67 -4.74
CA MET A 198 8.61 14.07 -4.18
C MET A 198 9.65 12.96 -4.30
N PHE A 199 9.25 11.71 -4.05
CA PHE A 199 10.13 10.56 -4.19
C PHE A 199 10.19 9.98 -5.62
N SER A 200 9.28 10.38 -6.52
CA SER A 200 9.19 9.83 -7.88
C SER A 200 10.02 10.59 -8.92
N TYR A 201 10.08 11.93 -8.82
CA TYR A 201 10.71 12.77 -9.85
C TYR A 201 12.18 13.10 -9.61
N SER A 202 12.68 12.88 -8.39
CA SER A 202 14.07 13.19 -8.07
C SER A 202 14.92 11.93 -8.24
N SER A 203 15.33 11.67 -9.48
CA SER A 203 16.22 10.56 -9.86
C SER A 203 17.56 10.59 -9.12
N GLU A 204 17.96 11.75 -8.59
CA GLU A 204 19.20 11.96 -7.82
C GLU A 204 18.98 12.07 -6.30
N HIS A 205 17.75 11.92 -5.79
CA HIS A 205 17.54 12.07 -4.35
C HIS A 205 18.06 10.85 -3.59
N PRO A 206 18.86 11.03 -2.50
CA PRO A 206 19.40 9.94 -1.67
C PRO A 206 18.34 9.07 -0.96
N LEU A 207 17.05 9.40 -1.14
CA LEU A 207 15.91 8.80 -0.45
C LEU A 207 14.91 8.19 -1.44
N LYS A 208 15.22 8.15 -2.74
CA LYS A 208 14.28 7.64 -3.76
C LYS A 208 13.89 6.18 -3.50
N LEU A 209 14.81 5.36 -3.01
CA LEU A 209 14.59 3.95 -2.69
C LEU A 209 13.68 3.71 -1.48
N LEU A 210 13.36 4.75 -0.69
CA LEU A 210 12.42 4.64 0.44
C LEU A 210 10.95 4.59 -0.01
N MET A 211 10.65 4.91 -1.25
CA MET A 211 9.31 4.70 -1.81
C MET A 211 9.34 3.59 -2.84
N PRO A 212 8.24 2.80 -2.98
CA PRO A 212 8.18 1.76 -3.99
C PRO A 212 8.51 2.25 -5.40
N TRP A 213 8.20 3.52 -5.72
CA TRP A 213 8.56 4.12 -7.01
C TRP A 213 10.06 4.06 -7.32
N GLY A 214 10.92 4.25 -6.31
CA GLY A 214 12.38 4.17 -6.50
C GLY A 214 12.86 2.79 -6.92
N LEU A 215 12.09 1.73 -6.64
CA LEU A 215 12.38 0.38 -7.14
C LEU A 215 12.24 0.29 -8.68
N THR A 216 11.48 1.20 -9.30
CA THR A 216 11.28 1.24 -10.76
C THR A 216 12.32 2.06 -11.51
N THR A 217 13.16 2.81 -10.78
CA THR A 217 14.21 3.68 -11.33
C THR A 217 15.61 3.28 -10.87
N ALA A 218 15.71 2.41 -9.85
CA ALA A 218 16.94 1.65 -9.59
C ALA A 218 17.27 0.80 -10.82
N SER A 219 18.54 0.44 -10.99
CA SER A 219 19.08 -0.39 -12.07
C SER A 219 18.34 -1.73 -12.32
N GLY A 220 17.34 -2.09 -11.50
CA GLY A 220 16.44 -3.21 -11.79
C GLY A 220 15.49 -3.00 -12.98
N SER A 221 15.45 -1.82 -13.61
CA SER A 221 14.72 -1.62 -14.88
C SER A 221 15.36 -2.30 -16.08
N ASP A 222 16.65 -2.64 -15.98
CA ASP A 222 17.34 -3.30 -17.08
C ASP A 222 17.20 -4.82 -16.93
N ILE A 223 16.96 -5.47 -18.07
CA ILE A 223 16.76 -6.93 -18.17
C ILE A 223 17.90 -7.77 -17.58
N TYR A 224 19.08 -7.15 -17.47
CA TYR A 224 20.31 -7.78 -17.02
C TYR A 224 20.43 -7.87 -15.49
N TYR A 225 19.59 -7.18 -14.72
CA TYR A 225 19.80 -7.06 -13.28
C TYR A 225 18.63 -7.58 -12.44
N ASP A 226 18.97 -8.27 -11.35
CA ASP A 226 18.00 -8.80 -10.40
C ASP A 226 17.39 -7.69 -9.53
N LEU A 227 16.15 -7.91 -9.11
CA LEU A 227 15.36 -6.98 -8.31
C LEU A 227 15.83 -7.01 -6.85
N LEU A 228 16.94 -6.32 -6.61
CA LEU A 228 17.48 -6.17 -5.28
C LEU A 228 16.59 -5.23 -4.45
N TYR A 229 16.41 -5.58 -3.17
CA TYR A 229 15.82 -4.73 -2.12
C TYR A 229 14.29 -4.70 -1.96
N VAL A 230 13.56 -5.58 -2.64
CA VAL A 230 12.10 -5.70 -2.47
C VAL A 230 11.75 -6.04 -1.02
N ARG A 231 12.52 -6.92 -0.35
CA ARG A 231 12.26 -7.34 1.04
C ARG A 231 12.43 -6.19 2.03
N GLU A 232 13.46 -5.39 1.83
CA GLU A 232 13.81 -4.22 2.62
C GLU A 232 12.73 -3.15 2.49
N SER A 233 12.22 -2.95 1.27
CA SER A 233 11.08 -2.06 1.01
C SER A 233 9.81 -2.51 1.74
N LEU A 234 9.53 -3.82 1.77
CA LEU A 234 8.38 -4.39 2.50
C LEU A 234 8.51 -4.16 4.00
N VAL A 235 9.70 -4.40 4.58
CA VAL A 235 9.96 -4.17 6.01
C VAL A 235 9.82 -2.69 6.36
N TRP A 236 10.35 -1.80 5.52
CA TRP A 236 10.21 -0.35 5.68
C TRP A 236 8.74 0.09 5.69
N LEU A 237 7.96 -0.30 4.69
CA LEU A 237 6.54 0.05 4.57
C LEU A 237 5.70 -0.55 5.70
N ALA A 238 6.00 -1.77 6.13
CA ALA A 238 5.35 -2.39 7.28
C ALA A 238 5.61 -1.60 8.57
N GLY A 239 6.86 -1.16 8.78
CA GLY A 239 7.24 -0.28 9.88
C GLY A 239 6.48 1.05 9.86
N LEU A 240 6.40 1.70 8.69
CA LEU A 240 5.64 2.94 8.52
C LEU A 240 4.14 2.78 8.76
N LEU A 241 3.53 1.71 8.25
CA LEU A 241 2.13 1.40 8.50
C LEU A 241 1.88 1.17 10.00
N ALA A 242 2.74 0.40 10.67
CA ALA A 242 2.66 0.20 12.11
C ALA A 242 2.79 1.53 12.88
N ALA A 243 3.65 2.44 12.42
CA ALA A 243 3.81 3.77 13.02
C ALA A 243 2.52 4.60 12.88
N VAL A 244 1.86 4.58 11.72
CA VAL A 244 0.57 5.26 11.52
C VAL A 244 -0.51 4.71 12.45
N ILE A 245 -0.58 3.38 12.63
CA ILE A 245 -1.51 2.75 13.57
C ILE A 245 -1.17 3.16 15.01
N ALA A 246 0.11 3.17 15.40
CA ALA A 246 0.54 3.58 16.73
C ALA A 246 0.25 5.07 17.02
N ILE A 247 0.48 5.96 16.05
CA ILE A 247 0.13 7.38 16.14
C ILE A 247 -1.38 7.55 16.30
N THR A 248 -2.17 6.79 15.53
CA THR A 248 -3.63 6.78 15.65
C THR A 248 -4.06 6.34 17.06
N ALA A 249 -3.44 5.30 17.61
CA ALA A 249 -3.69 4.84 18.97
C ALA A 249 -3.32 5.92 20.02
N LEU A 250 -2.16 6.57 19.88
CA LEU A 250 -1.71 7.67 20.74
C LEU A 250 -2.66 8.86 20.71
N ALA A 251 -3.20 9.20 19.52
CA ALA A 251 -4.16 10.27 19.34
C ALA A 251 -5.50 10.00 20.05
N ARG A 252 -5.85 8.73 20.28
CA ARG A 252 -7.07 8.34 21.02
C ARG A 252 -6.84 8.17 22.51
N LYS A 253 -5.71 7.60 22.89
CA LYS A 253 -5.34 7.36 24.29
C LYS A 253 -3.83 7.38 24.45
N ARG A 254 -3.34 8.36 25.22
CA ARG A 254 -1.93 8.38 25.64
C ARG A 254 -1.71 7.27 26.66
N GLY A 255 -0.83 6.33 26.35
CA GLY A 255 -0.50 5.21 27.22
C GLY A 255 0.82 4.56 26.84
N ALA A 256 1.48 3.92 27.80
CA ALA A 256 2.80 3.31 27.59
C ALA A 256 2.82 2.33 26.41
N VAL A 257 1.77 1.51 26.26
CA VAL A 257 1.63 0.54 25.15
C VAL A 257 1.66 1.22 23.77
N ALA A 258 1.05 2.39 23.64
CA ALA A 258 1.00 3.09 22.36
C ALA A 258 2.36 3.75 22.03
N TRP A 259 3.08 4.22 23.06
CA TRP A 259 4.45 4.71 22.92
C TRP A 259 5.45 3.60 22.60
N THR A 260 5.37 2.45 23.28
CA THR A 260 6.23 1.30 22.97
C THR A 260 5.94 0.75 21.58
N GLY A 261 4.67 0.70 21.17
CA GLY A 261 4.29 0.36 19.80
C GLY A 261 4.89 1.32 18.77
N LEU A 262 4.86 2.64 19.04
CA LEU A 262 5.49 3.63 18.17
C LEU A 262 7.01 3.43 18.10
N ALA A 263 7.69 3.27 19.24
CA ALA A 263 9.14 3.04 19.27
C ALA A 263 9.52 1.77 18.48
N ALA A 264 8.81 0.66 18.67
CA ALA A 264 9.02 -0.58 17.91
C ALA A 264 8.80 -0.39 16.40
N SER A 265 7.78 0.37 16.01
CA SER A 265 7.51 0.66 14.59
C SER A 265 8.60 1.50 13.92
N VAL A 266 9.15 2.49 14.64
CA VAL A 266 10.27 3.31 14.17
C VAL A 266 11.54 2.47 14.02
N LEU A 267 11.80 1.57 14.96
CA LEU A 267 12.92 0.61 14.85
C LEU A 267 12.76 -0.30 13.64
N LEU A 268 11.57 -0.88 13.43
CA LEU A 268 11.29 -1.73 12.28
C LEU A 268 11.46 -0.98 10.95
N ALA A 269 10.96 0.26 10.89
CA ALA A 269 11.17 1.13 9.75
C ALA A 269 12.68 1.38 9.54
N GLY A 270 13.43 1.73 10.59
CA GLY A 270 14.89 1.90 10.52
C GLY A 270 15.61 0.67 9.94
N ILE A 271 15.23 -0.54 10.35
CA ILE A 271 15.81 -1.80 9.83
C ILE A 271 15.62 -1.92 8.31
N GLY A 272 14.44 -1.55 7.79
CA GLY A 272 14.18 -1.55 6.34
C GLY A 272 14.86 -0.40 5.59
N ALA A 273 14.91 0.80 6.19
CA ALA A 273 15.45 1.99 5.54
C ALA A 273 16.97 2.02 5.41
N VAL A 274 17.71 1.54 6.42
CA VAL A 274 19.18 1.58 6.42
C VAL A 274 19.82 0.92 5.17
N PRO A 275 19.46 -0.31 4.78
CA PRO A 275 20.03 -0.91 3.56
C PRO A 275 19.63 -0.15 2.30
N LEU A 276 18.40 0.38 2.22
CA LEU A 276 17.92 1.17 1.08
C LEU A 276 18.74 2.46 0.91
N ILE A 277 18.99 3.20 2.00
CA ILE A 277 19.77 4.46 1.95
C ILE A 277 21.24 4.18 1.62
N ARG A 278 21.82 3.13 2.20
CA ARG A 278 23.23 2.75 1.92
C ARG A 278 23.44 2.38 0.47
N GLN A 279 22.46 1.72 -0.15
CA GLN A 279 22.52 1.33 -1.55
C GLN A 279 22.55 2.55 -2.47
N ASP A 280 21.71 3.54 -2.21
CA ASP A 280 21.66 4.75 -3.04
C ASP A 280 22.95 5.58 -2.95
N SER A 281 23.67 5.43 -1.84
CA SER A 281 24.97 6.07 -1.60
C SER A 281 26.15 5.27 -2.16
N ALA A 282 25.93 4.04 -2.65
CA ALA A 282 27.00 3.20 -3.17
C ALA A 282 27.40 3.64 -4.59
N PRO A 283 28.69 3.54 -4.98
CA PRO A 283 29.11 3.80 -6.35
C PRO A 283 28.31 2.97 -7.35
N SER A 284 27.95 3.57 -8.49
CA SER A 284 27.25 2.89 -9.58
C SER A 284 27.94 1.56 -9.92
N GLY A 285 27.23 0.44 -9.80
CA GLY A 285 27.77 -0.91 -10.06
C GLY A 285 28.23 -1.71 -8.85
N ALA A 286 28.35 -1.12 -7.65
CA ALA A 286 28.94 -1.80 -6.49
C ALA A 286 28.12 -2.99 -5.95
N ASN A 287 26.80 -2.99 -6.14
CA ASN A 287 25.89 -4.03 -5.64
C ASN A 287 24.88 -4.40 -6.73
N VAL A 288 25.38 -4.88 -7.85
CA VAL A 288 24.55 -5.29 -8.98
C VAL A 288 24.63 -6.80 -9.11
N ARG A 289 23.48 -7.47 -9.04
CA ARG A 289 23.39 -8.90 -9.34
C ARG A 289 22.88 -9.05 -10.75
N ILE A 290 23.68 -9.72 -11.58
CA ILE A 290 23.28 -10.07 -12.93
C ILE A 290 22.22 -11.17 -12.82
N ALA A 291 21.10 -11.01 -13.53
CA ALA A 291 20.08 -12.04 -13.61
C ALA A 291 20.69 -13.31 -14.23
N ALA A 292 20.33 -14.48 -13.71
CA ALA A 292 20.79 -15.74 -14.29
C ALA A 292 19.99 -16.05 -15.55
N PHE A 293 20.64 -16.05 -16.71
CA PHE A 293 20.07 -16.45 -17.99
C PHE A 293 21.17 -17.05 -18.88
N ASP A 294 20.75 -17.92 -19.81
CA ASP A 294 21.63 -18.47 -20.84
C ASP A 294 21.58 -17.55 -22.07
N TRP A 295 22.72 -17.32 -22.72
CA TRP A 295 22.81 -16.45 -23.90
C TRP A 295 22.32 -17.17 -25.16
N SER A 296 21.61 -16.46 -26.04
CA SER A 296 21.23 -16.95 -27.37
C SER A 296 22.21 -16.37 -28.39
N CYS A 297 23.03 -17.21 -29.02
CA CYS A 297 24.08 -16.79 -29.94
C CYS A 297 23.83 -17.31 -31.36
N ALA A 298 24.04 -16.45 -32.36
CA ALA A 298 24.11 -16.82 -33.77
C ALA A 298 25.48 -16.44 -34.33
N ALA A 299 26.02 -17.28 -35.22
CA ALA A 299 27.28 -17.05 -35.88
C ALA A 299 27.04 -16.89 -37.39
N GLU A 300 27.26 -15.68 -37.88
CA GLU A 300 27.18 -15.36 -39.31
C GLU A 300 28.48 -14.66 -39.74
N SER A 301 29.04 -15.07 -40.88
CA SER A 301 30.31 -14.55 -41.43
C SER A 301 31.57 -14.64 -40.51
N GLY A 302 31.52 -15.44 -39.45
CA GLY A 302 32.65 -15.66 -38.54
C GLY A 302 32.69 -14.76 -37.30
N ILE A 303 31.65 -13.94 -37.10
CA ILE A 303 31.43 -13.19 -35.86
C ILE A 303 30.24 -13.82 -35.12
N GLU A 304 30.45 -14.23 -33.88
CA GLU A 304 29.39 -14.75 -33.01
C GLU A 304 28.75 -13.56 -32.27
N VAL A 305 27.46 -13.33 -32.51
CA VAL A 305 26.67 -12.31 -31.83
C VAL A 305 25.74 -13.01 -30.85
N CYS A 306 25.93 -12.71 -29.57
CA CYS A 306 25.08 -13.22 -28.50
C CYS A 306 24.14 -12.13 -28.00
N LEU A 307 22.84 -12.43 -27.99
CA LEU A 307 21.81 -11.56 -27.43
C LEU A 307 21.16 -12.21 -26.21
N HIS A 308 20.53 -11.38 -25.39
CA HIS A 308 19.69 -11.86 -24.31
C HIS A 308 18.46 -12.61 -24.90
N PRO A 309 18.01 -13.74 -24.32
CA PRO A 309 16.94 -14.59 -24.87
C PRO A 309 15.65 -13.84 -25.24
N ALA A 310 15.32 -12.78 -24.50
CA ALA A 310 14.17 -11.94 -24.78
C ALA A 310 14.16 -11.29 -26.18
N TYR A 311 15.34 -11.19 -26.81
CA TYR A 311 15.55 -10.60 -28.14
C TYR A 311 15.95 -11.65 -29.18
N GLU A 312 15.78 -12.95 -28.91
CA GLU A 312 16.11 -14.01 -29.87
C GLU A 312 15.37 -13.84 -31.20
N ALA A 313 14.10 -13.41 -31.16
CA ALA A 313 13.32 -13.10 -32.37
C ALA A 313 13.86 -11.90 -33.20
N LYS A 314 14.87 -11.20 -32.68
CA LYS A 314 15.56 -10.07 -33.32
C LYS A 314 17.00 -10.39 -33.72
N LEU A 315 17.44 -11.62 -33.52
CA LEU A 315 18.80 -12.05 -33.81
C LEU A 315 19.10 -11.98 -35.32
N ASP A 316 18.15 -12.43 -36.14
CA ASP A 316 18.25 -12.41 -37.61
C ASP A 316 18.29 -10.99 -38.19
N ASP A 317 17.56 -10.03 -37.58
CA ASP A 317 17.55 -8.62 -37.99
C ASP A 317 18.92 -7.93 -37.76
N VAL A 318 19.80 -8.52 -36.95
CA VAL A 318 21.08 -7.93 -36.51
C VAL A 318 22.29 -8.69 -37.09
N SER A 319 22.12 -9.92 -37.59
CA SER A 319 23.20 -10.72 -38.19
C SER A 319 23.37 -10.53 -39.71
N ASP A 320 22.37 -9.97 -40.40
CA ASP A 320 22.40 -9.54 -41.81
C ASP A 320 23.29 -8.30 -42.07
#